data_AF-A0A833M8Q7-F1
#
_entry.id   AF-A0A833M8Q7-F1
#
_cell.length_a   1.000
_cell.length_b   1.000
_cell.length_c   1.000
_cell.angle_alpha   90.00
_cell.angle_beta   90.00
_cell.angle_gamma   90.00
#
_symmetry.space_group_name_H-M   'P 1'
#
loop_
_entity.id
_entity.type
_entity.pdbx_description
1 polymer ?
#
loop_
_entity_poly.entity_id
_entity_poly.type
_entity_poly.pdbx_seq_one_letter_code
_entity_poly.pdbx_strand_id
1 'polypeptide(L)'
;MAVIEFINGKNNTLSALKRVLKYIINPAKTEENLKGGHNCDVNTAYNDFFMIKELNSKTKGRQYIHFTQSFAPYDKVTPEIVKQIADEMVQMEAFKGFQVAYAVHTDRDHLHTHFVVNTVNKKTGHKWKQSAEQLQMMKDYSDEICKKYGLIITQGKSGSHINRGEYRSKEKGHSWKYELFLAVKKVKWIARNKEEFIANMNALGYQVDWSDTRKYITFTNGEGKKCRNRKLYPPEHFTKEALLKAFELNSQRMDAKLSRSKMEMLLSAVQLVKIDTPSETGKNYPLSTLEGEALKEKIEESKKGKGLNWDKESENSM
;
A
#
# COMPACT_ATOMS: atom_id res chain seq x y z
N MET A 1 -2.64 9.66 4.94
CA MET A 1 -3.76 8.91 4.38
C MET A 1 -3.67 7.43 4.73
N ALA A 2 -4.50 7.01 5.68
CA ALA A 2 -4.76 5.60 5.93
C ALA A 2 -5.85 5.08 4.97
N VAL A 3 -5.65 3.92 4.37
CA VAL A 3 -6.63 3.28 3.48
C VAL A 3 -6.98 1.90 4.03
N ILE A 4 -8.28 1.66 4.25
CA ILE A 4 -8.78 0.33 4.59
C ILE A 4 -9.13 -0.45 3.32
N GLU A 5 -8.56 -1.64 3.17
CA GLU A 5 -8.86 -2.56 2.08
C GLU A 5 -9.12 -3.98 2.60
N PHE A 6 -10.21 -4.59 2.16
CA PHE A 6 -10.50 -6.00 2.44
C PHE A 6 -9.78 -6.91 1.45
N ILE A 7 -9.07 -7.91 1.98
CA ILE A 7 -8.35 -8.88 1.17
C ILE A 7 -9.29 -10.06 0.88
N ASN A 8 -9.71 -10.14 -0.38
CA ASN A 8 -10.58 -11.20 -0.87
C ASN A 8 -9.73 -12.40 -1.30
N GLY A 9 -9.76 -13.47 -0.51
CA GLY A 9 -9.08 -14.74 -0.80
C GLY A 9 -9.91 -15.94 -0.35
N LYS A 10 -9.41 -17.16 -0.61
CA LYS A 10 -10.03 -18.40 -0.13
C LYS A 10 -9.95 -18.46 1.41
N ASN A 11 -11.00 -17.98 2.07
CA ASN A 11 -11.09 -17.84 3.53
C ASN A 11 -12.08 -18.83 4.17
N ASN A 12 -12.42 -19.91 3.48
CA ASN A 12 -13.48 -20.85 3.85
C ASN A 12 -12.99 -22.11 4.57
N THR A 13 -11.69 -22.22 4.88
CA THR A 13 -11.11 -23.37 5.57
C THR A 13 -10.28 -22.96 6.80
N LEU A 14 -10.19 -23.85 7.79
CA LEU A 14 -9.35 -23.65 8.97
C LEU A 14 -7.86 -23.63 8.60
N SER A 15 -7.45 -24.40 7.59
CA SER A 15 -6.09 -24.35 7.06
C SER A 15 -5.75 -22.98 6.47
N ALA A 16 -6.69 -22.30 5.81
CA ALA A 16 -6.50 -20.95 5.33
C ALA A 16 -6.38 -19.94 6.49
N LEU A 17 -7.18 -20.11 7.55
CA LEU A 17 -7.06 -19.32 8.78
C LEU A 17 -5.68 -19.46 9.42
N LYS A 18 -5.20 -20.70 9.60
CA LYS A 18 -3.86 -20.96 10.15
C LYS A 18 -2.75 -20.30 9.33
N ARG A 19 -2.85 -20.41 8.00
CA ARG A 19 -1.87 -19.82 7.08
C ARG A 19 -1.87 -18.29 7.13
N VAL A 20 -3.03 -17.63 7.14
CA VAL A 20 -3.07 -16.16 7.20
C VAL A 20 -2.55 -15.64 8.53
N LEU A 21 -2.87 -16.29 9.65
CA LEU A 21 -2.35 -15.92 10.96
C LEU A 21 -0.83 -16.05 11.03
N LYS A 22 -0.28 -17.18 10.53
CA LYS A 22 1.18 -17.36 10.42
C LYS A 22 1.83 -16.32 9.51
N TYR A 23 1.15 -15.92 8.42
CA TYR A 23 1.65 -14.92 7.49
C TYR A 23 1.77 -13.53 8.14
N ILE A 24 0.75 -13.09 8.88
CA ILE A 24 0.76 -11.73 9.45
C ILE A 24 1.83 -11.57 10.54
N ILE A 25 2.16 -12.62 11.29
CA ILE A 25 3.19 -12.56 12.36
C ILE A 25 4.60 -12.92 11.89
N ASN A 26 4.83 -13.02 10.58
CA ASN A 26 6.13 -13.44 10.03
C ASN A 26 7.26 -12.51 10.55
N PRO A 27 8.28 -13.04 11.25
CA PRO A 27 9.39 -12.24 11.77
C PRO A 27 10.16 -11.45 10.72
N ALA A 28 10.15 -11.89 9.45
CA ALA A 28 10.76 -11.15 8.34
C ALA A 28 9.99 -9.86 7.97
N LYS A 29 8.77 -9.66 8.50
CA LYS A 29 7.88 -8.56 8.14
C LYS A 29 7.46 -7.69 9.32
N THR A 30 7.60 -8.19 10.54
CA THR A 30 7.09 -7.53 11.74
C THR A 30 7.91 -7.96 12.96
N GLU A 31 8.00 -7.07 13.94
CA GLU A 31 8.69 -7.30 15.22
C GLU A 31 7.70 -7.66 16.33
N GLU A 32 8.16 -8.20 17.45
CA GLU A 32 7.25 -8.69 18.52
C GLU A 32 6.39 -7.57 19.13
N ASN A 33 6.97 -6.39 19.33
CA ASN A 33 6.29 -5.19 19.82
C ASN A 33 5.28 -4.58 18.82
N LEU A 34 5.30 -5.02 17.56
CA LEU A 34 4.43 -4.53 16.48
C LEU A 34 3.23 -5.46 16.21
N LYS A 35 3.10 -6.53 16.98
CA LYS A 35 1.99 -7.48 16.94
C LYS A 35 1.01 -7.20 18.08
N GLY A 36 -0.25 -7.61 17.91
CA GLY A 36 -1.21 -7.53 18.98
C GLY A 36 -2.51 -8.27 18.69
N GLY A 37 -3.33 -8.37 19.72
CA GLY A 37 -4.60 -9.06 19.67
C GLY A 37 -5.68 -8.35 20.47
N HIS A 38 -6.93 -8.54 20.05
CA HIS A 38 -8.13 -8.11 20.76
C HIS A 38 -8.96 -9.37 21.04
N ASN A 39 -9.23 -9.65 22.32
CA ASN A 39 -9.90 -10.88 22.78
C ASN A 39 -9.17 -12.19 22.40
N CYS A 40 -7.89 -12.13 22.03
CA CYS A 40 -7.02 -13.27 21.76
C CYS A 40 -5.56 -12.85 21.94
N ASP A 41 -4.68 -13.82 22.13
CA ASP A 41 -3.24 -13.61 21.97
C ASP A 41 -2.88 -13.83 20.49
N VAL A 42 -2.08 -12.92 19.92
CA VAL A 42 -1.67 -12.97 18.51
C VAL A 42 -0.85 -14.21 18.18
N ASN A 43 -0.05 -14.71 19.13
CA ASN A 43 0.83 -15.86 18.96
C ASN A 43 0.05 -17.19 19.03
N THR A 44 -1.08 -17.22 19.73
CA THR A 44 -1.98 -18.39 19.82
C THR A 44 -3.32 -18.21 19.12
N ALA A 45 -3.48 -17.14 18.33
CA ALA A 45 -4.76 -16.71 17.75
C ALA A 45 -5.51 -17.81 16.97
N TYR A 46 -4.79 -18.74 16.35
CA TYR A 46 -5.42 -19.86 15.64
C TYR A 46 -6.23 -20.74 16.60
N ASN A 47 -5.63 -21.12 17.74
CA ASN A 47 -6.28 -21.96 18.73
C ASN A 47 -7.45 -21.20 19.37
N ASP A 48 -7.24 -19.94 19.73
CA ASP A 48 -8.28 -19.09 20.32
C ASP A 48 -9.49 -18.97 19.38
N PHE A 49 -9.25 -18.76 18.08
CA PHE A 49 -10.32 -18.64 17.09
C PHE A 49 -11.02 -19.98 16.87
N PHE A 50 -10.25 -21.06 16.80
CA PHE A 50 -10.74 -22.41 16.60
C PHE A 50 -11.65 -22.84 17.75
N MET A 51 -11.25 -22.62 18.99
CA MET A 51 -12.05 -22.96 20.18
C MET A 51 -13.43 -22.31 20.15
N ILE A 52 -13.51 -21.01 19.85
CA ILE A 52 -14.81 -20.32 19.73
C ILE A 52 -15.66 -20.88 18.59
N LYS A 53 -15.04 -21.27 17.48
CA LYS A 53 -15.75 -21.83 16.32
C LYS A 53 -16.26 -23.24 16.61
N GLU A 54 -15.49 -24.08 17.28
CA GLU A 54 -15.89 -25.42 17.70
C GLU A 54 -17.06 -25.35 18.68
N LEU A 55 -16.96 -24.52 19.72
CA LEU A 55 -18.03 -24.31 20.72
C LEU A 55 -19.37 -23.88 20.09
N ASN A 56 -19.33 -23.18 18.95
CA ASN A 56 -20.52 -22.69 18.25
C ASN A 56 -20.87 -23.51 16.98
N SER A 57 -20.18 -24.63 16.73
CA SER A 57 -20.35 -25.47 15.53
C SER A 57 -20.23 -24.69 14.21
N LYS A 58 -19.31 -23.72 14.13
CA LYS A 58 -19.11 -22.80 13.00
C LYS A 58 -17.79 -23.01 12.23
N THR A 59 -17.27 -24.24 12.22
CA THR A 59 -15.97 -24.60 11.60
C THR A 59 -16.00 -24.72 10.08
N LYS A 60 -17.19 -24.53 9.48
CA LYS A 60 -17.42 -24.50 8.02
C LYS A 60 -17.79 -23.10 7.50
N GLY A 61 -17.62 -22.91 6.19
CA GLY A 61 -17.86 -21.63 5.50
C GLY A 61 -16.79 -20.59 5.82
N ARG A 62 -17.10 -19.29 5.69
CA ARG A 62 -16.14 -18.20 5.96
C ARG A 62 -15.56 -18.28 7.38
N GLN A 63 -14.25 -18.51 7.48
CA GLN A 63 -13.51 -18.71 8.73
C GLN A 63 -12.87 -17.43 9.27
N TYR A 64 -12.48 -16.50 8.41
CA TYR A 64 -11.90 -15.23 8.83
C TYR A 64 -12.28 -14.10 7.88
N ILE A 65 -12.12 -12.88 8.38
CA ILE A 65 -12.11 -11.66 7.59
C ILE A 65 -10.71 -11.08 7.69
N HIS A 66 -10.13 -10.69 6.55
CA HIS A 66 -8.81 -10.10 6.49
C HIS A 66 -8.91 -8.73 5.82
N PHE A 67 -8.44 -7.71 6.50
CA PHE A 67 -8.29 -6.38 5.93
C PHE A 67 -6.95 -5.77 6.32
N THR A 68 -6.53 -4.77 5.56
CA THR A 68 -5.32 -3.98 5.83
C THR A 68 -5.68 -2.53 6.03
N GLN A 69 -4.93 -1.85 6.90
CA GLN A 69 -4.89 -0.40 7.00
C GLN A 69 -3.50 0.05 6.54
N SER A 70 -3.42 0.67 5.37
CA SER A 70 -2.15 1.10 4.78
C SER A 70 -1.96 2.60 4.92
N PHE A 71 -0.79 3.03 5.36
CA PHE A 71 -0.43 4.44 5.50
C PHE A 71 0.38 4.87 4.28
N ALA A 72 0.24 6.12 3.86
CA ALA A 72 1.01 6.58 2.72
C ALA A 72 2.48 6.78 3.11
N PRO A 73 3.46 6.52 2.23
CA PRO A 73 4.88 6.74 2.54
C PRO A 73 5.25 8.16 2.99
N TYR A 74 4.39 9.14 2.66
CA TYR A 74 4.57 10.54 3.03
C TYR A 74 3.89 10.91 4.35
N ASP A 75 3.04 10.05 4.90
CA ASP A 75 2.61 10.19 6.28
C ASP A 75 3.85 9.93 7.12
N LYS A 76 4.29 10.92 7.90
CA LYS A 76 5.46 10.79 8.79
C LYS A 76 5.13 9.88 9.98
N VAL A 77 4.72 8.65 9.72
CA VAL A 77 4.36 7.63 10.72
C VAL A 77 5.54 6.73 11.00
N THR A 78 5.74 6.39 12.28
CA THR A 78 6.68 5.36 12.70
C THR A 78 5.92 4.05 12.94
N PRO A 79 6.59 2.88 12.94
CA PRO A 79 5.95 1.60 13.28
C PRO A 79 5.21 1.62 14.61
N GLU A 80 5.72 2.34 15.61
CA GLU A 80 5.13 2.47 16.94
C GLU A 80 3.82 3.28 16.90
N ILE A 81 3.78 4.37 16.13
CA ILE A 81 2.55 5.14 15.92
C ILE A 81 1.51 4.27 15.20
N VAL A 82 1.92 3.54 14.17
CA VAL A 82 1.01 2.63 13.44
C VAL A 82 0.51 1.51 14.35
N LYS A 83 1.33 1.02 15.26
CA LYS A 83 0.94 0.06 16.30
C LYS A 83 -0.11 0.65 17.25
N GLN A 84 0.10 1.87 17.75
CA GLN A 84 -0.87 2.56 18.60
C GLN A 84 -2.21 2.79 17.88
N ILE A 85 -2.16 3.16 16.60
CA ILE A 85 -3.36 3.28 15.76
C ILE A 85 -4.07 1.93 15.63
N ALA A 86 -3.33 0.84 15.46
CA ALA A 86 -3.90 -0.51 15.38
C ALA A 86 -4.54 -0.95 16.72
N ASP A 87 -3.90 -0.65 17.85
CA ASP A 87 -4.44 -0.88 19.20
C ASP A 87 -5.78 -0.17 19.41
N GLU A 88 -5.88 1.07 18.94
CA GLU A 88 -7.12 1.86 19.04
C GLU A 88 -8.18 1.35 18.05
N MET A 89 -7.77 1.01 16.82
CA MET A 89 -8.66 0.49 15.77
C MET A 89 -9.40 -0.77 16.21
N VAL A 90 -8.74 -1.68 16.93
CA VAL A 90 -9.39 -2.92 17.40
C VAL A 90 -10.41 -2.72 18.53
N GLN A 91 -10.47 -1.53 19.14
CA GLN A 91 -11.47 -1.20 20.17
C GLN A 91 -12.81 -0.75 19.61
N MET A 92 -12.95 -0.63 18.28
CA MET A 92 -14.21 -0.19 17.68
C MET A 92 -15.38 -1.11 18.05
N GLU A 93 -16.58 -0.54 18.21
CA GLU A 93 -17.78 -1.27 18.64
C GLU A 93 -18.10 -2.45 17.70
N ALA A 94 -17.75 -2.35 16.42
CA ALA A 94 -17.93 -3.45 15.48
C ALA A 94 -17.19 -4.73 15.92
N PHE A 95 -15.99 -4.62 16.52
CA PHE A 95 -15.19 -5.77 16.99
C PHE A 95 -15.61 -6.30 18.36
N LYS A 96 -16.64 -5.73 18.99
CA LYS A 96 -17.09 -6.15 20.31
C LYS A 96 -17.52 -7.62 20.33
N GLY A 97 -16.83 -8.40 21.15
CA GLY A 97 -17.06 -9.84 21.28
C GLY A 97 -16.48 -10.67 20.12
N PHE A 98 -15.84 -10.06 19.13
CA PHE A 98 -15.03 -10.75 18.14
C PHE A 98 -13.57 -10.80 18.59
N GLN A 99 -12.82 -11.74 18.03
CA GLN A 99 -11.38 -11.85 18.25
C GLN A 99 -10.65 -11.30 17.04
N VAL A 100 -9.62 -10.49 17.24
CA VAL A 100 -8.84 -9.87 16.17
C VAL A 100 -7.37 -10.06 16.47
N ALA A 101 -6.64 -10.66 15.53
CA ALA A 101 -5.19 -10.71 15.56
C ALA A 101 -4.66 -9.73 14.51
N TYR A 102 -3.64 -8.94 14.85
CA TYR A 102 -3.08 -7.99 13.90
C TYR A 102 -1.56 -7.85 14.05
N ALA A 103 -0.92 -7.35 13.00
CA ALA A 103 0.51 -7.07 12.98
C ALA A 103 0.82 -5.91 12.03
N VAL A 104 1.72 -5.02 12.46
CA VAL A 104 2.25 -3.94 11.62
C VAL A 104 3.41 -4.47 10.79
N HIS A 105 3.31 -4.33 9.46
CA HIS A 105 4.33 -4.76 8.52
C HIS A 105 5.26 -3.60 8.15
N THR A 106 6.56 -3.84 8.26
CA THR A 106 7.65 -2.89 7.99
C THR A 106 8.52 -3.31 6.80
N ASP A 107 8.19 -4.41 6.13
CA ASP A 107 8.92 -4.99 4.99
C ASP A 107 8.78 -4.22 3.66
N ARG A 108 8.09 -3.09 3.66
CA ARG A 108 7.78 -2.31 2.45
C ARG A 108 8.04 -0.82 2.65
N ASP A 109 8.12 -0.10 1.54
CA ASP A 109 8.23 1.37 1.50
C ASP A 109 7.10 2.12 2.24
N HIS A 110 6.01 1.43 2.59
CA HIS A 110 4.93 1.96 3.40
C HIS A 110 4.55 1.01 4.53
N LEU A 111 4.28 1.61 5.69
CA LEU A 111 3.74 0.90 6.83
C LEU A 111 2.29 0.53 6.57
N HIS A 112 1.93 -0.69 6.94
CA HIS A 112 0.57 -1.17 6.85
C HIS A 112 0.30 -2.20 7.93
N THR A 113 -0.91 -2.18 8.48
CA THR A 113 -1.33 -3.14 9.49
C THR A 113 -2.24 -4.17 8.86
N HIS A 114 -1.92 -5.45 9.05
CA HIS A 114 -2.80 -6.56 8.70
C HIS A 114 -3.69 -6.90 9.90
N PHE A 115 -5.01 -7.00 9.69
CA PHE A 115 -5.99 -7.42 10.70
C PHE A 115 -6.73 -8.69 10.25
N VAL A 116 -6.73 -9.71 11.09
CA VAL A 116 -7.45 -10.97 10.88
C VAL A 116 -8.49 -11.12 11.98
N VAL A 117 -9.76 -11.09 11.59
CA VAL A 117 -10.92 -11.13 12.50
C VAL A 117 -11.54 -12.51 12.47
N ASN A 118 -11.81 -13.08 13.66
CA ASN A 118 -12.62 -14.28 13.80
C ASN A 118 -14.04 -13.95 13.34
N THR A 119 -14.58 -14.74 12.42
CA THR A 119 -15.94 -14.52 11.92
C THR A 119 -17.03 -14.80 12.94
N VAL A 120 -16.74 -15.39 14.09
CA VAL A 120 -17.73 -15.81 15.09
C VAL A 120 -17.57 -14.96 16.35
N ASN A 121 -18.68 -14.40 16.83
CA ASN A 121 -18.70 -13.66 18.08
C ASN A 121 -18.65 -14.63 19.26
N LYS A 122 -17.70 -14.42 20.19
CA LYS A 122 -17.49 -15.29 21.35
C LYS A 122 -18.66 -15.30 22.33
N LYS A 123 -19.46 -14.22 22.37
CA LYS A 123 -20.60 -14.07 23.28
C LYS A 123 -21.90 -14.57 22.66
N THR A 124 -22.15 -14.24 21.39
CA THR A 124 -23.45 -14.51 20.74
C THR A 124 -23.43 -15.71 19.80
N GLY A 125 -22.26 -16.20 19.41
CA GLY A 125 -22.13 -17.28 18.41
C GLY A 125 -22.49 -16.87 16.98
N HIS A 126 -22.97 -15.64 16.77
CA HIS A 126 -23.34 -15.14 15.47
C HIS A 126 -22.12 -14.80 14.62
N LYS A 127 -22.28 -14.96 13.30
CA LYS A 127 -21.24 -14.61 12.36
C LYS A 127 -21.23 -13.10 12.07
N TRP A 128 -20.04 -12.55 11.89
CA TRP A 128 -19.84 -11.18 11.42
C TRP A 128 -20.60 -10.96 10.10
N LYS A 129 -21.56 -10.05 10.10
CA LYS A 129 -22.18 -9.50 8.88
C LYS A 129 -21.16 -8.54 8.26
N GLN A 130 -20.91 -8.59 6.95
CA GLN A 130 -20.04 -7.62 6.28
C GLN A 130 -20.91 -6.77 5.38
N SER A 131 -21.44 -5.66 5.89
CA SER A 131 -22.27 -4.71 5.15
C SER A 131 -21.47 -3.49 4.69
N ALA A 132 -22.01 -2.76 3.72
CA ALA A 132 -21.47 -1.48 3.29
C ALA A 132 -21.42 -0.47 4.46
N GLU A 133 -22.42 -0.49 5.33
CA GLU A 133 -22.50 0.34 6.54
C GLU A 133 -21.34 0.05 7.49
N GLN A 134 -21.01 -1.22 7.75
CA GLN A 134 -19.88 -1.56 8.63
C GLN A 134 -18.54 -1.19 8.00
N LEU A 135 -18.39 -1.34 6.68
CA LEU A 135 -17.20 -0.85 5.99
C LEU A 135 -17.08 0.68 6.12
N GLN A 136 -18.20 1.41 6.04
CA GLN A 136 -18.19 2.86 6.21
C GLN A 136 -17.83 3.23 7.65
N MET A 137 -18.45 2.59 8.66
CA MET A 137 -18.08 2.76 10.07
C MET A 137 -16.59 2.50 10.34
N MET A 138 -16.02 1.44 9.75
CA MET A 138 -14.59 1.15 9.88
C MET A 138 -13.72 2.27 9.28
N LYS A 139 -14.11 2.82 8.12
CA LYS A 139 -13.39 3.94 7.51
C LYS A 139 -13.48 5.20 8.36
N ASP A 140 -14.69 5.55 8.78
CA ASP A 140 -14.95 6.75 9.58
C ASP A 140 -14.15 6.70 10.90
N TYR A 141 -14.15 5.53 11.56
CA TYR A 141 -13.38 5.32 12.79
C TYR A 141 -11.86 5.37 12.56
N SER A 142 -11.36 4.75 11.49
CA SER A 142 -9.94 4.85 11.11
C SER A 142 -9.55 6.30 10.84
N ASP A 143 -10.42 7.05 10.18
CA ASP A 143 -10.22 8.47 9.89
C ASP A 143 -10.20 9.29 11.19
N GLU A 144 -11.09 9.04 12.13
CA GLU A 144 -11.07 9.69 13.46
C GLU A 144 -9.78 9.42 14.23
N ILE A 145 -9.33 8.16 14.28
CA ILE A 145 -8.08 7.79 14.94
C ILE A 145 -6.92 8.49 14.27
N CYS A 146 -6.81 8.43 12.94
CA CYS A 146 -5.75 9.11 12.20
C CYS A 146 -5.69 10.61 12.54
N LYS A 147 -6.83 11.24 12.85
CA LYS A 147 -6.98 12.68 13.10
C LYS A 147 -6.32 13.04 14.43
N LYS A 148 -6.55 12.19 15.43
CA LYS A 148 -5.95 12.26 16.77
C LYS A 148 -4.42 12.18 16.71
N TYR A 149 -3.87 11.36 15.80
CA TYR A 149 -2.43 11.25 15.58
C TYR A 149 -1.87 12.29 14.59
N GLY A 150 -2.66 13.30 14.18
CA GLY A 150 -2.21 14.37 13.29
C GLY A 150 -1.98 13.92 11.83
N LEU A 151 -2.54 12.78 11.42
CA LEU A 151 -2.42 12.23 10.09
C LEU A 151 -3.48 12.80 9.14
N ILE A 152 -3.11 12.94 7.87
CA ILE A 152 -3.99 13.49 6.84
C ILE A 152 -5.10 12.49 6.52
N ILE A 153 -6.35 12.97 6.62
CA ILE A 153 -7.58 12.20 6.36
C ILE A 153 -8.31 12.75 5.15
N THR A 154 -8.97 11.85 4.42
CA THR A 154 -9.88 12.24 3.34
C THR A 154 -11.12 12.91 3.91
N GLN A 155 -11.40 14.16 3.53
CA GLN A 155 -12.78 14.66 3.54
C GLN A 155 -13.53 14.02 2.36
N GLY A 156 -13.94 12.77 2.52
CA GLY A 156 -14.85 12.14 1.59
C GLY A 156 -16.23 12.77 1.76
N LYS A 157 -16.64 13.66 0.84
CA LYS A 157 -18.05 14.09 0.78
C LYS A 157 -18.92 12.84 0.65
N SER A 158 -19.80 12.62 1.62
CA SER A 158 -20.91 11.66 1.53
C SER A 158 -21.64 11.90 0.22
N GLY A 159 -21.63 10.90 -0.67
CA GLY A 159 -22.34 10.96 -1.95
C GLY A 159 -21.48 11.13 -3.20
N SER A 160 -20.17 11.37 -3.12
CA SER A 160 -19.32 11.10 -4.29
C SER A 160 -18.94 9.63 -4.25
N HIS A 161 -19.72 8.80 -4.94
CA HIS A 161 -19.11 7.71 -5.67
C HIS A 161 -18.05 8.40 -6.54
N ILE A 162 -16.80 8.49 -6.07
CA ILE A 162 -15.69 8.82 -6.93
C ILE A 162 -15.84 7.81 -8.02
N ASN A 163 -16.17 8.29 -9.21
CA ASN A 163 -16.40 7.47 -10.37
C ASN A 163 -15.05 6.79 -10.63
N ARG A 164 -14.83 5.64 -9.97
CA ARG A 164 -13.67 4.76 -10.12
C ARG A 164 -13.47 4.40 -11.59
N GLY A 165 -14.48 4.63 -12.42
CA GLY A 165 -14.47 4.54 -13.87
C GLY A 165 -13.53 5.50 -14.61
N GLU A 166 -13.04 6.61 -14.03
CA GLU A 166 -12.05 7.44 -14.76
C GLU A 166 -10.59 6.98 -14.55
N TYR A 167 -10.32 6.26 -13.47
CA TYR A 167 -8.99 5.69 -13.17
C TYR A 167 -8.90 4.18 -13.47
N ARG A 168 -10.04 3.49 -13.64
CA ARG A 168 -10.13 2.07 -14.00
C ARG A 168 -10.73 1.79 -15.38
N SER A 169 -10.98 2.82 -16.18
CA SER A 169 -11.14 2.64 -17.64
C SER A 169 -9.76 2.73 -18.27
N LYS A 170 -9.17 1.73 -18.91
CA LYS A 170 -9.60 0.39 -19.34
C LYS A 170 -8.30 -0.39 -19.53
N GLU A 171 -8.22 -1.63 -19.05
CA GLU A 171 -7.60 -2.77 -19.77
C GLU A 171 -6.16 -2.69 -20.34
N LYS A 172 -5.41 -1.61 -20.17
CA LYS A 172 -3.99 -1.46 -20.54
C LYS A 172 -3.36 -0.47 -19.57
N GLY A 173 -2.46 -0.92 -18.70
CA GLY A 173 -1.77 -0.10 -17.69
C GLY A 173 -0.80 0.94 -18.26
N HIS A 174 -1.21 1.72 -19.25
CA HIS A 174 -0.36 2.47 -20.17
C HIS A 174 -1.09 3.74 -20.64
N SER A 175 -1.06 4.80 -19.82
CA SER A 175 -1.57 6.13 -20.17
C SER A 175 -0.49 7.17 -19.94
N TRP A 176 -0.28 8.07 -20.89
CA TRP A 176 0.74 9.11 -20.80
C TRP A 176 0.60 10.02 -19.57
N LYS A 177 -0.64 10.20 -19.06
CA LYS A 177 -0.88 10.94 -17.82
C LYS A 177 -0.42 10.16 -16.59
N TYR A 178 -0.59 8.84 -16.61
CA TYR A 178 -0.15 7.97 -15.53
C TYR A 178 1.37 7.83 -15.53
N GLU A 179 1.97 7.69 -16.71
CA GLU A 179 3.42 7.70 -16.90
C GLU A 179 4.04 9.00 -16.37
N LEU A 180 3.45 10.15 -16.72
CA LEU A 180 3.87 11.44 -16.17
C LEU A 180 3.73 11.49 -14.65
N PHE A 181 2.62 10.97 -14.10
CA PHE A 181 2.43 10.91 -12.66
C PHE A 181 3.53 10.10 -11.97
N LEU A 182 3.89 8.94 -12.52
CA LEU A 182 4.97 8.11 -12.00
C LEU A 182 6.32 8.83 -12.08
N ALA A 183 6.61 9.51 -13.20
CA ALA A 183 7.82 10.29 -13.37
C ALA A 183 7.93 11.40 -12.31
N VAL A 184 6.89 12.22 -12.16
CA VAL A 184 6.86 13.30 -11.15
C VAL A 184 6.97 12.73 -9.74
N LYS A 185 6.27 11.62 -9.44
CA LYS A 185 6.31 10.95 -8.13
C LYS A 185 7.70 10.42 -7.79
N LYS A 186 8.41 9.81 -8.75
CA LYS A 186 9.77 9.28 -8.55
C LYS A 186 10.78 10.42 -8.41
N VAL A 187 10.80 11.37 -9.34
CA VAL A 187 11.76 12.48 -9.33
C VAL A 187 11.60 13.39 -8.12
N LYS A 188 10.37 13.57 -7.61
CA LYS A 188 10.11 14.30 -6.36
C LYS A 188 10.96 13.83 -5.18
N TRP A 189 11.24 12.52 -5.08
CA TRP A 189 11.99 11.91 -3.97
C TRP A 189 13.48 11.71 -4.28
N ILE A 190 13.91 12.07 -5.48
CA ILE A 190 15.31 12.02 -5.90
C ILE A 190 15.91 13.44 -5.83
N ALA A 191 15.22 14.43 -6.39
CA ALA A 191 15.71 15.79 -6.48
C ALA A 191 15.82 16.48 -5.11
N ARG A 192 16.91 17.23 -4.91
CA ARG A 192 17.18 17.97 -3.67
C ARG A 192 16.92 19.48 -3.79
N ASN A 193 16.62 19.96 -4.99
CA ASN A 193 16.22 21.34 -5.25
C ASN A 193 15.40 21.40 -6.56
N LYS A 194 14.89 22.60 -6.88
CA LYS A 194 14.06 22.86 -8.06
C LYS A 194 14.83 22.57 -9.36
N GLU A 195 16.11 22.92 -9.41
CA GLU A 195 16.97 22.79 -10.58
C GLU A 195 17.22 21.31 -10.90
N GLU A 196 17.54 20.51 -9.88
CA GLU A 196 17.67 19.05 -9.99
C GLU A 196 16.35 18.41 -10.43
N PHE A 197 15.21 18.86 -9.91
CA PHE A 197 13.92 18.33 -10.31
C PHE A 197 13.63 18.58 -11.80
N ILE A 198 13.89 19.80 -12.29
CA ILE A 198 13.70 20.17 -13.69
C ILE A 198 14.65 19.34 -14.58
N ALA A 199 15.94 19.25 -14.20
CA ALA A 199 16.92 18.46 -14.94
C ALA A 199 16.55 16.97 -15.02
N ASN A 200 16.13 16.38 -13.90
CA ASN A 200 15.74 14.98 -13.82
C ASN A 200 14.46 14.68 -14.61
N MET A 201 13.47 15.57 -14.58
CA MET A 201 12.26 15.44 -15.42
C MET A 201 12.59 15.57 -16.91
N ASN A 202 13.48 16.48 -17.29
CA ASN A 202 13.95 16.62 -18.68
C ASN A 202 14.66 15.35 -19.15
N ALA A 203 15.49 14.73 -18.30
CA ALA A 203 16.16 13.46 -18.61
C ALA A 203 15.17 12.30 -18.83
N LEU A 204 13.97 12.36 -18.22
CA LEU A 204 12.87 11.43 -18.47
C LEU A 204 12.00 11.81 -19.69
N GLY A 205 12.34 12.87 -20.42
CA GLY A 205 11.61 13.32 -21.61
C GLY A 205 10.42 14.24 -21.33
N TYR A 206 10.39 14.89 -20.17
CA TYR A 206 9.34 15.85 -19.80
C TYR A 206 9.90 17.26 -19.59
N GLN A 207 9.46 18.20 -20.42
CA GLN A 207 9.73 19.61 -20.21
C GLN A 207 8.90 20.14 -19.03
N VAL A 208 9.54 20.90 -18.14
CA VAL A 208 8.91 21.49 -16.95
C VAL A 208 8.88 23.02 -17.06
N ASP A 209 7.69 23.59 -17.14
CA ASP A 209 7.46 25.04 -16.97
C ASP A 209 7.09 25.32 -15.51
N TRP A 210 8.09 25.82 -14.76
CA TRP A 210 7.97 26.21 -13.35
C TRP A 210 8.45 27.66 -13.16
N SER A 211 7.62 28.63 -13.57
CA SER A 211 7.83 30.05 -13.27
C SER A 211 7.19 30.48 -11.95
N ASP A 212 7.72 31.52 -11.31
CA ASP A 212 7.14 32.10 -10.10
C ASP A 212 5.90 32.94 -10.39
N THR A 213 5.76 33.45 -11.62
CA THR A 213 4.61 34.22 -12.11
C THR A 213 3.36 33.37 -12.37
N ARG A 214 3.50 32.04 -12.49
CA ARG A 214 2.39 31.12 -12.79
C ARG A 214 2.01 30.28 -11.57
N LYS A 215 0.71 30.15 -11.29
CA LYS A 215 0.19 29.36 -10.16
C LYS A 215 0.53 27.87 -10.23
N TYR A 216 0.57 27.29 -11.43
CA TYR A 216 0.71 25.84 -11.62
C TYR A 216 1.97 25.52 -12.42
N ILE A 217 2.60 24.41 -12.06
CA ILE A 217 3.69 23.82 -12.85
C ILE A 217 3.05 23.08 -14.02
N THR A 218 3.57 23.28 -15.23
CA THR A 218 3.10 22.59 -16.43
C THR A 218 4.18 21.63 -16.92
N PHE A 219 3.81 20.37 -17.08
CA PHE A 219 4.64 19.32 -17.65
C PHE A 219 4.22 19.08 -19.10
N THR A 220 5.19 18.98 -20.00
CA THR A 220 4.96 18.69 -21.42
C THR A 220 5.77 17.44 -21.81
N ASN A 221 5.11 16.42 -22.37
CA ASN A 221 5.81 15.24 -22.86
C ASN A 221 6.43 15.49 -24.26
N GLY A 222 7.22 14.53 -24.77
CA GLY A 222 7.83 14.62 -26.10
C GLY A 222 6.85 14.74 -27.28
N GLU A 223 5.56 14.41 -27.09
CA GLU A 223 4.50 14.58 -28.09
C GLU A 223 3.80 15.95 -27.99
N GLY A 224 4.26 16.84 -27.11
CA GLY A 224 3.66 18.17 -26.90
C GLY A 224 2.40 18.19 -26.03
N LYS A 225 1.99 17.05 -25.45
CA LYS A 225 0.83 16.97 -24.54
C LYS A 225 1.17 17.58 -23.19
N LYS A 226 0.30 18.48 -22.73
CA LYS A 226 0.50 19.27 -21.50
C LYS A 226 -0.37 18.77 -20.36
N CYS A 227 0.20 18.72 -19.16
CA CYS A 227 -0.51 18.42 -17.92
C CYS A 227 -0.04 19.35 -16.81
N ARG A 228 -0.98 19.92 -16.05
CA ARG A 228 -0.65 20.77 -14.90
C ARG A 228 -0.55 19.93 -13.63
N ASN A 229 0.35 20.29 -12.72
CA ASN A 229 0.52 19.62 -11.44
C ASN A 229 -0.80 19.41 -10.64
N ARG A 230 -1.75 20.35 -10.70
CA ARG A 230 -3.08 20.21 -10.07
C ARG A 230 -3.92 19.02 -10.56
N LYS A 231 -3.56 18.42 -11.69
CA LYS A 231 -4.23 17.24 -12.26
C LYS A 231 -3.57 15.93 -11.82
N LEU A 232 -2.43 15.99 -11.13
CA LEU A 232 -1.81 14.86 -10.48
C LEU A 232 -2.54 14.60 -9.16
N TYR A 233 -2.75 13.33 -8.80
CA TYR A 233 -3.51 12.96 -7.61
C TYR A 233 -2.62 12.31 -6.55
N PRO A 234 -2.71 12.71 -5.27
CA PRO A 234 -3.53 13.83 -4.76
C PRO A 234 -2.90 15.21 -5.10
N PRO A 235 -3.66 16.22 -5.56
CA PRO A 235 -3.12 17.50 -6.03
C PRO A 235 -2.25 18.25 -5.01
N GLU A 236 -2.60 18.15 -3.74
CA GLU A 236 -1.90 18.76 -2.61
C GLU A 236 -0.43 18.35 -2.51
N HIS A 237 -0.07 17.13 -2.94
CA HIS A 237 1.30 16.64 -2.91
C HIS A 237 2.17 17.14 -4.05
N PHE A 238 1.57 17.75 -5.07
CA PHE A 238 2.26 18.23 -6.26
C PHE A 238 2.18 19.76 -6.39
N THR A 239 1.72 20.45 -5.35
CA THR A 239 1.84 21.92 -5.22
C THR A 239 3.32 22.33 -5.22
N LYS A 240 3.61 23.59 -5.55
CA LYS A 240 5.01 24.08 -5.56
C LYS A 240 5.60 23.96 -4.16
N GLU A 241 4.82 24.32 -3.16
CA GLU A 241 5.17 24.29 -1.75
C GLU A 241 5.46 22.87 -1.28
N ALA A 242 4.62 21.89 -1.67
CA ALA A 242 4.84 20.49 -1.31
C ALA A 242 6.07 19.88 -1.99
N LEU A 243 6.40 20.32 -3.21
CA LEU A 243 7.61 19.88 -3.90
C LEU A 243 8.87 20.50 -3.29
N LEU A 244 8.86 21.82 -3.03
CA LEU A 244 9.98 22.50 -2.37
C LEU A 244 10.27 21.91 -0.99
N LYS A 245 9.24 21.61 -0.19
CA LYS A 245 9.38 20.94 1.10
C LYS A 245 9.96 19.53 0.99
N ALA A 246 9.62 18.80 -0.07
CA ALA A 246 10.20 17.47 -0.31
C ALA A 246 11.69 17.59 -0.64
N PHE A 247 12.08 18.58 -1.45
CA PHE A 247 13.46 18.83 -1.83
C PHE A 247 14.33 19.20 -0.63
N GLU A 248 13.82 20.04 0.26
CA GLU A 248 14.48 20.39 1.53
C GLU A 248 14.70 19.15 2.41
N LEU A 249 13.71 18.26 2.51
CA LEU A 249 13.87 17.01 3.24
C LEU A 249 14.91 16.08 2.58
N ASN A 250 14.92 16.02 1.26
CA ASN A 250 15.86 15.20 0.50
C ASN A 250 17.30 15.72 0.67
N SER A 251 17.50 17.04 0.69
CA SER A 251 18.84 17.64 0.87
C SER A 251 19.43 17.36 2.26
N GLN A 252 18.58 17.19 3.27
CA GLN A 252 19.00 16.79 4.62
C GLN A 252 19.34 15.29 4.71
N ARG A 253 18.67 14.45 3.93
CA ARG A 253 18.75 12.98 4.02
C ARG A 253 19.73 12.35 3.03
N MET A 254 20.07 13.06 1.96
CA MET A 254 20.88 12.53 0.87
C MET A 254 21.86 13.58 0.37
N ASP A 255 23.11 13.16 0.17
CA ASP A 255 24.09 13.97 -0.53
C ASP A 255 23.85 13.98 -2.06
N ALA A 256 24.64 14.79 -2.77
CA ALA A 256 24.54 14.93 -4.22
C ALA A 256 24.85 13.63 -4.97
N LYS A 257 25.79 12.84 -4.43
CA LYS A 257 26.26 11.60 -5.03
C LYS A 257 25.17 10.54 -4.99
N LEU A 258 24.50 10.39 -3.84
CA LEU A 258 23.39 9.46 -3.65
C LEU A 258 22.16 9.87 -4.47
N SER A 259 21.83 11.16 -4.53
CA SER A 259 20.76 11.67 -5.42
C SER A 259 21.03 11.32 -6.89
N ARG A 260 22.26 11.59 -7.37
CA ARG A 260 22.67 11.28 -8.74
C ARG A 260 22.63 9.78 -9.04
N SER A 261 23.18 8.96 -8.15
CA SER A 261 23.17 7.50 -8.31
C SER A 261 21.75 6.93 -8.37
N LYS A 262 20.82 7.43 -7.54
CA LYS A 262 19.39 7.05 -7.61
C LYS A 262 18.75 7.44 -8.94
N MET A 263 19.10 8.61 -9.48
CA MET A 263 18.62 9.04 -10.78
C MET A 263 19.17 8.18 -11.92
N GLU A 264 20.47 7.88 -11.90
CA GLU A 264 21.12 6.99 -12.87
C GLU A 264 20.47 5.62 -12.87
N MET A 265 20.24 5.03 -11.69
CA MET A 265 19.55 3.74 -11.56
C MET A 265 18.15 3.78 -12.17
N LEU A 266 17.39 4.85 -11.95
CA LEU A 266 16.06 5.03 -12.54
C LEU A 266 16.13 5.12 -14.07
N LEU A 267 17.08 5.89 -14.61
CA LEU A 267 17.27 6.05 -16.06
C LEU A 267 17.69 4.74 -16.71
N SER A 268 18.62 4.00 -16.09
CA SER A 268 19.04 2.67 -16.55
C SER A 268 17.86 1.70 -16.59
N ALA A 269 17.03 1.66 -15.53
CA ALA A 269 15.84 0.82 -15.50
C ALA A 269 14.83 1.18 -16.60
N VAL A 270 14.58 2.48 -16.81
CA VAL A 270 13.71 2.97 -17.89
C VAL A 270 14.26 2.59 -19.26
N GLN A 271 15.57 2.69 -19.47
CA GLN A 271 16.21 2.35 -20.74
C GLN A 271 16.18 0.85 -21.02
N LEU A 272 16.44 0.01 -20.00
CA LEU A 272 16.35 -1.45 -20.12
C LEU A 272 14.95 -1.88 -20.55
N VAL A 273 13.91 -1.34 -19.91
CA VAL A 273 12.52 -1.64 -20.30
C VAL A 273 12.20 -1.23 -21.73
N LYS A 274 12.73 -0.10 -22.22
CA LYS A 274 12.56 0.31 -23.62
C LYS A 274 13.22 -0.66 -24.62
N ILE A 275 14.30 -1.32 -24.22
CA ILE A 275 15.03 -2.30 -25.04
C ILE A 275 14.34 -3.66 -24.98
N ASP A 276 14.02 -4.14 -23.78
CA ASP A 276 13.60 -5.53 -23.52
C ASP A 276 12.10 -5.78 -23.75
N THR A 277 11.26 -4.73 -23.76
CA THR A 277 9.82 -4.92 -23.96
C THR A 277 9.46 -5.12 -25.45
N PRO A 278 8.79 -6.23 -25.83
CA PRO A 278 8.41 -6.44 -27.23
C PRO A 278 7.26 -5.53 -27.70
N SER A 279 6.45 -5.01 -26.78
CA SER A 279 5.25 -4.22 -27.12
C SER A 279 5.56 -2.73 -27.22
N GLU A 280 5.09 -2.07 -28.28
CA GLU A 280 5.21 -0.61 -28.46
C GLU A 280 4.62 0.17 -27.27
N THR A 281 3.56 -0.37 -26.66
CA THR A 281 2.95 0.20 -25.46
C THR A 281 3.87 0.15 -24.24
N GLY A 282 4.67 -0.91 -24.08
CA GLY A 282 5.63 -1.02 -22.98
C GLY A 282 6.80 -0.06 -23.17
N LYS A 283 7.26 0.10 -24.41
CA LYS A 283 8.31 1.07 -24.80
C LYS A 283 7.90 2.52 -24.59
N ASN A 284 6.63 2.84 -24.85
CA ASN A 284 6.08 4.19 -24.70
C ASN A 284 5.78 4.56 -23.24
N TYR A 285 5.61 3.57 -22.35
CA TYR A 285 5.26 3.78 -20.94
C TYR A 285 6.11 2.91 -19.99
N PRO A 286 7.44 3.09 -20.00
CA PRO A 286 8.38 2.23 -19.28
C PRO A 286 8.23 2.27 -17.75
N LEU A 287 7.88 3.40 -17.14
CA LEU A 287 7.65 3.49 -15.69
C LEU A 287 6.38 2.74 -15.30
N SER A 288 5.35 2.80 -16.12
CA SER A 288 4.12 2.02 -15.91
C SER A 288 4.39 0.52 -16.05
N THR A 289 5.25 0.12 -17.00
CA THR A 289 5.71 -1.27 -17.13
C THR A 289 6.51 -1.72 -15.92
N LEU A 290 7.49 -0.94 -15.46
CA LEU A 290 8.28 -1.21 -14.26
C LEU A 290 7.40 -1.36 -13.01
N GLU A 291 6.39 -0.50 -12.86
CA GLU A 291 5.46 -0.60 -11.74
C GLU A 291 4.60 -1.85 -11.85
N GLY A 292 4.15 -2.21 -13.05
CA GLY A 292 3.39 -3.42 -13.34
C GLY A 292 4.21 -4.70 -13.15
N GLU A 293 5.48 -4.72 -13.53
CA GLU A 293 6.44 -5.81 -13.32
C GLU A 293 6.76 -5.96 -11.85
N ALA A 294 7.08 -4.87 -11.14
CA ALA A 294 7.24 -4.91 -9.68
C ALA A 294 5.95 -5.38 -8.98
N LEU A 295 4.78 -5.04 -9.51
CA LEU A 295 3.50 -5.55 -9.00
C LEU A 295 3.30 -7.03 -9.32
N LYS A 296 3.68 -7.50 -10.51
CA LYS A 296 3.66 -8.91 -10.91
C LYS A 296 4.64 -9.73 -10.09
N GLU A 297 5.88 -9.28 -9.91
CA GLU A 297 6.87 -9.88 -9.02
C GLU A 297 6.35 -9.91 -7.60
N LYS A 298 5.76 -8.84 -7.06
CA LYS A 298 5.09 -8.86 -5.73
C LYS A 298 3.95 -9.88 -5.66
N ILE A 299 3.14 -10.00 -6.72
CA ILE A 299 2.07 -10.99 -6.83
C ILE A 299 2.68 -12.40 -6.94
N GLU A 300 3.77 -12.58 -7.66
CA GLU A 300 4.44 -13.84 -7.91
C GLU A 300 5.25 -14.30 -6.70
N GLU A 301 5.93 -13.42 -5.98
CA GLU A 301 6.49 -13.62 -4.65
C GLU A 301 5.40 -13.98 -3.63
N SER A 302 4.24 -13.30 -3.69
CA SER A 302 3.10 -13.67 -2.85
C SER A 302 2.51 -15.04 -3.21
N LYS A 303 2.63 -15.48 -4.48
CA LYS A 303 2.30 -16.84 -4.95
C LYS A 303 3.39 -17.86 -4.60
N LYS A 304 4.67 -17.46 -4.58
CA LYS A 304 5.86 -18.21 -4.11
C LYS A 304 5.87 -18.39 -2.59
N GLY A 305 4.82 -17.95 -1.89
CA GLY A 305 4.36 -18.48 -0.60
C GLY A 305 4.00 -19.98 -0.59
N LYS A 306 4.40 -20.74 -1.61
CA LYS A 306 4.89 -22.12 -1.47
C LYS A 306 6.34 -22.12 -1.95
N GLY A 307 7.29 -22.11 -1.03
CA GLY A 307 8.69 -22.41 -1.37
C GLY A 307 8.76 -23.79 -2.00
N LEU A 308 9.51 -23.91 -3.10
CA LEU A 308 10.04 -25.20 -3.54
C LEU A 308 10.81 -25.80 -2.36
N ASN A 309 10.43 -27.01 -1.99
CA ASN A 309 11.11 -27.79 -0.96
C ASN A 309 12.36 -28.39 -1.62
N TRP A 310 13.54 -27.81 -1.36
CA TRP A 310 14.81 -28.34 -1.85
C TRP A 310 15.32 -29.57 -1.05
N ASP A 311 14.62 -29.95 0.04
CA ASP A 311 14.96 -31.11 0.86
C ASP A 311 14.23 -32.39 0.44
N LYS A 312 14.17 -32.68 -0.87
CA LYS A 312 13.62 -33.95 -1.37
C LYS A 312 14.53 -34.70 -2.35
N GLU A 313 15.84 -34.58 -2.16
CA GLU A 313 16.83 -35.41 -2.88
C GLU A 313 17.79 -36.21 -1.98
N SER A 314 17.56 -36.32 -0.66
CA SER A 314 18.42 -37.14 0.23
C SER A 314 17.71 -38.27 0.98
N GLU A 315 16.48 -38.64 0.62
CA GLU A 315 15.80 -39.83 1.19
C GLU A 315 15.41 -40.85 0.12
N ASN A 316 16.26 -41.00 -0.90
CA ASN A 316 16.17 -42.14 -1.83
C ASN A 316 17.57 -42.66 -2.17
N SER A 317 18.36 -42.95 -1.13
CA SER A 317 19.43 -43.94 -1.19
C SER A 317 19.68 -44.50 0.21
N MET A 318 19.42 -45.81 0.34
CA MET A 318 19.57 -46.71 1.50
C MET A 318 18.35 -46.84 2.41
#